data_AF-A0A7X7TRT3-F1
#
_entry.id   AF-A0A7X7TRT3-F1
#
_cell.length_a   1.000
_cell.length_b   1.000
_cell.length_c   1.000
_cell.angle_alpha   90.00
_cell.angle_beta   90.00
_cell.angle_gamma   90.00
#
_symmetry.space_group_name_H-M   'P 1'
#
loop_
_entity.id
_entity.type
_entity.pdbx_description
1 polymer ?
#
loop_
_entity_poly.entity_id
_entity_poly.type
_entity_poly.pdbx_seq_one_letter_code
_entity_poly.pdbx_strand_id
1 'polypeptide(L)'
;MKRIDLLSFGITIFFLWAILFQVDFLEIFDLKIMDFFYKVRGKVDVEPSVVVVGIDEYSLSALEVDGDTWPWKRDVYGKLLEKVFADGAKVAAFDVSFTEAGDDESDSYFTSTLLMYGNVVLGTYLINDKSTYMSYDKRLRDVMEENTSYIDYAYRMDNFKALGLLNPFRVYKIRPVYEPFATSAYS
;
A
#
# COMPACT_ATOMS: atom_id res chain seq x y z
N MET A 1 -49.54 -26.08 -13.94
CA MET A 1 -48.26 -25.49 -14.42
C MET A 1 -47.83 -26.23 -15.67
N LYS A 2 -47.46 -25.52 -16.73
CA LYS A 2 -46.88 -26.16 -17.92
C LYS A 2 -45.47 -26.64 -17.55
N ARG A 3 -44.97 -27.68 -18.24
CA ARG A 3 -43.62 -28.22 -18.00
C ARG A 3 -42.51 -27.15 -18.11
N ILE A 4 -42.76 -26.12 -18.91
CA ILE A 4 -41.88 -24.96 -19.11
C ILE A 4 -41.78 -24.13 -17.81
N ASP A 5 -42.89 -23.89 -17.11
CA ASP A 5 -42.91 -23.06 -15.89
C ASP A 5 -42.09 -23.71 -14.77
N LEU A 6 -42.15 -25.05 -14.67
CA LEU A 6 -41.39 -25.81 -13.67
C LEU A 6 -39.88 -25.77 -13.96
N LEU A 7 -39.50 -25.80 -15.24
CA LEU A 7 -38.12 -25.71 -15.68
C LEU A 7 -37.54 -24.32 -15.39
N SER A 8 -38.28 -23.26 -15.71
CA SER A 8 -37.90 -21.88 -15.41
C SER A 8 -37.73 -21.63 -13.91
N PHE A 9 -38.62 -22.20 -13.08
CA PHE A 9 -38.51 -22.08 -11.63
C PHE A 9 -37.26 -22.79 -11.09
N GLY A 10 -36.96 -23.99 -11.58
CA GLY A 10 -35.75 -24.73 -11.22
C GLY A 10 -34.46 -23.99 -11.58
N ILE A 11 -34.41 -23.41 -12.79
CA ILE A 11 -33.27 -22.59 -13.24
C ILE A 11 -33.10 -21.35 -12.35
N THR A 12 -34.19 -20.67 -12.01
CA THR A 12 -34.16 -19.47 -11.17
C THR A 12 -33.62 -19.78 -9.77
N ILE A 13 -34.05 -20.90 -9.18
CA ILE A 13 -33.54 -21.37 -7.88
C ILE A 13 -32.07 -21.74 -7.96
N PHE A 14 -31.64 -22.40 -9.04
CA PHE A 14 -30.24 -22.74 -9.24
C PHE A 14 -29.34 -21.49 -9.32
N PHE A 15 -29.75 -20.46 -10.06
CA PHE A 15 -29.00 -19.20 -10.12
C PHE A 15 -29.03 -18.43 -8.80
N LEU A 16 -30.16 -18.39 -8.10
CA LEU A 16 -30.22 -17.80 -6.76
C LEU A 16 -29.30 -18.52 -5.78
N TRP A 17 -29.28 -19.84 -5.81
CA TRP A 17 -28.36 -20.65 -5.03
C TRP A 17 -26.90 -20.36 -5.42
N ALA A 18 -26.58 -20.34 -6.71
CA ALA A 18 -25.22 -20.04 -7.18
C ALA A 18 -24.72 -18.64 -6.77
N ILE A 19 -25.61 -17.64 -6.77
CA ILE A 19 -25.31 -16.27 -6.31
C ILE A 19 -25.12 -16.25 -4.79
N LEU A 20 -25.99 -16.91 -4.03
CA LEU A 20 -25.93 -16.93 -2.56
C LEU A 20 -24.71 -17.69 -2.03
N PHE A 21 -24.26 -18.72 -2.74
CA PHE A 21 -23.13 -19.55 -2.34
C PHE A 21 -21.82 -19.17 -3.04
N GLN A 22 -21.77 -17.99 -3.71
CA GLN A 22 -20.58 -17.42 -4.35
C GLN A 22 -19.72 -18.48 -5.04
N VAL A 23 -20.31 -19.24 -5.96
CA VAL A 23 -19.62 -20.41 -6.52
C VAL A 23 -18.33 -19.99 -7.23
N ASP A 24 -17.18 -20.36 -6.66
CA ASP A 24 -15.81 -20.06 -7.15
C ASP A 24 -15.57 -20.45 -8.62
N PHE A 25 -16.42 -21.29 -9.19
CA PHE A 25 -16.42 -21.62 -10.61
C PHE A 25 -16.46 -20.37 -11.49
N LEU A 26 -17.28 -19.37 -11.15
CA LEU A 26 -17.36 -18.14 -11.96
C LEU A 26 -16.04 -17.34 -11.95
N GLU A 27 -15.32 -17.34 -10.83
CA GLU A 27 -14.00 -16.72 -10.74
C GLU A 27 -12.98 -17.37 -11.67
N ILE A 28 -13.02 -18.71 -11.81
CA ILE A 28 -12.16 -19.44 -12.75
C ILE A 28 -12.45 -19.01 -14.20
N PHE A 29 -13.72 -18.78 -14.57
CA PHE A 29 -14.05 -18.27 -15.91
C PHE A 29 -13.54 -16.86 -16.10
N ASP A 30 -13.75 -15.99 -15.10
CA ASP A 30 -13.30 -14.60 -15.16
C ASP A 30 -11.77 -14.51 -15.30
N LEU A 31 -11.00 -15.29 -14.54
CA LEU A 31 -9.55 -15.37 -14.65
C LEU A 31 -9.10 -15.85 -16.04
N LYS A 32 -9.76 -16.88 -16.60
CA LYS A 32 -9.45 -17.37 -17.96
C LYS A 32 -9.80 -16.35 -19.04
N ILE A 33 -10.88 -15.59 -18.87
CA ILE A 33 -11.26 -14.51 -19.79
C ILE A 33 -10.23 -13.38 -19.72
N MET A 34 -9.77 -13.00 -18.52
CA MET A 34 -8.67 -12.04 -18.35
C MET A 34 -7.39 -12.51 -19.03
N ASP A 35 -6.98 -13.77 -18.81
CA ASP A 35 -5.80 -14.35 -19.47
C ASP A 35 -5.91 -14.29 -20.99
N PHE A 36 -7.09 -14.57 -21.54
CA PHE A 36 -7.36 -14.46 -22.96
C PHE A 36 -7.21 -13.01 -23.45
N PHE A 37 -7.79 -12.04 -22.73
CA PHE A 37 -7.64 -10.63 -23.08
C PHE A 37 -6.19 -10.15 -22.99
N TYR A 38 -5.41 -10.60 -22.01
CA TYR A 38 -3.97 -10.29 -21.94
C TYR A 38 -3.18 -10.87 -23.11
N LYS A 39 -3.49 -12.10 -23.53
CA LYS A 39 -2.88 -12.73 -24.70
C LYS A 39 -3.24 -11.99 -25.98
N VAL A 40 -4.51 -11.61 -26.15
CA VAL A 40 -5.00 -10.86 -27.32
C VAL A 40 -4.43 -9.45 -27.36
N ARG A 41 -4.33 -8.76 -26.22
CA ARG A 41 -3.67 -7.45 -26.12
C ARG A 41 -2.22 -7.51 -26.58
N GLY A 42 -1.54 -8.62 -26.32
CA GLY A 42 -0.14 -8.81 -26.68
C GLY A 42 0.82 -8.06 -25.76
N LYS A 43 2.10 -7.99 -26.18
CA LYS A 43 3.13 -7.26 -25.45
C LYS A 43 2.88 -5.76 -25.57
N VAL A 44 2.90 -5.08 -24.43
CA VAL A 44 2.87 -3.62 -24.37
C VAL A 44 4.32 -3.17 -24.29
N ASP A 45 4.73 -2.27 -25.18
CA ASP A 45 6.03 -1.61 -25.07
C ASP A 45 6.01 -0.74 -23.81
N VAL A 46 6.82 -1.12 -22.83
CA VAL A 46 6.95 -0.39 -21.57
C VAL A 46 7.90 0.77 -21.81
N GLU A 47 7.42 2.00 -21.61
CA GLU A 47 8.29 3.16 -21.63
C GLU A 47 9.23 3.07 -20.41
N PRO A 48 10.57 3.12 -20.60
CA PRO A 48 11.54 2.91 -19.52
C PRO A 48 11.61 4.07 -18.51
N SER A 49 10.62 4.95 -18.52
CA SER A 49 10.51 6.10 -17.62
C SER A 49 10.25 5.71 -16.17
N VAL A 50 9.85 4.47 -15.91
CA VAL A 50 9.61 3.93 -14.57
C VAL A 50 10.42 2.66 -14.37
N VAL A 51 11.23 2.65 -13.31
CA VAL A 51 12.01 1.48 -12.88
C VAL A 51 11.46 1.03 -11.53
N VAL A 52 11.15 -0.27 -11.42
CA VAL A 52 10.76 -0.89 -10.16
C VAL A 52 11.98 -1.52 -9.52
N VAL A 53 12.34 -1.05 -8.33
CA VAL A 53 13.38 -1.66 -7.49
C VAL A 53 12.68 -2.62 -6.53
N GLY A 54 12.78 -3.92 -6.82
CA GLY A 54 12.20 -4.96 -5.97
C GLY A 54 13.13 -5.34 -4.82
N ILE A 55 12.54 -5.66 -3.67
CA ILE A 55 13.23 -6.30 -2.55
C ILE A 55 12.92 -7.79 -2.63
N ASP A 56 13.95 -8.60 -2.89
CA ASP A 56 13.85 -10.05 -3.03
C ASP A 56 14.65 -10.80 -1.95
N GLU A 57 14.57 -12.13 -1.96
CA GLU A 57 15.32 -12.99 -1.01
C GLU A 57 16.83 -12.75 -1.06
N TYR A 58 17.36 -12.43 -2.24
CA TYR A 58 18.77 -12.09 -2.40
C TYR A 58 19.10 -10.78 -1.67
N SER A 59 18.28 -9.75 -1.86
CA SER A 59 18.43 -8.45 -1.19
C SER A 59 18.37 -8.58 0.33
N LEU A 60 17.42 -9.37 0.82
CA LEU A 60 17.25 -9.64 2.25
C LEU A 60 18.47 -10.36 2.83
N SER A 61 18.90 -11.46 2.20
CA SER A 61 20.05 -12.23 2.68
C SER A 61 21.37 -11.47 2.56
N ALA A 62 21.56 -10.64 1.52
CA ALA A 62 22.75 -9.82 1.37
C ALA A 62 22.91 -8.82 2.52
N LEU A 63 21.83 -8.13 2.89
CA LEU A 63 21.86 -7.16 3.99
C LEU A 63 21.87 -7.83 5.36
N GLU A 64 21.29 -9.03 5.50
CA GLU A 64 21.38 -9.81 6.72
C GLU A 64 22.84 -10.21 7.03
N VAL A 65 23.65 -10.54 6.01
CA VAL A 65 25.08 -10.80 6.16
C VAL A 65 25.84 -9.55 6.67
N ASP A 66 25.39 -8.37 6.29
CA ASP A 66 25.95 -7.08 6.73
C ASP A 66 25.40 -6.62 8.10
N GLY A 67 24.50 -7.41 8.71
CA GLY A 67 23.95 -7.18 10.05
C GLY A 67 22.61 -6.43 10.08
N ASP A 68 22.00 -6.18 8.92
CA ASP A 68 20.70 -5.51 8.82
C ASP A 68 19.58 -6.53 8.57
N THR A 69 18.81 -6.82 9.63
CA THR A 69 17.61 -7.68 9.54
C THR A 69 16.41 -6.86 9.10
N TRP A 70 15.49 -7.48 8.35
CA TRP A 70 14.22 -6.86 8.02
C TRP A 70 13.33 -6.67 9.27
N PRO A 71 12.65 -5.52 9.44
CA PRO A 71 12.69 -4.32 8.59
C PRO A 71 14.02 -3.56 8.73
N TRP A 72 14.60 -3.16 7.59
CA TRP A 72 15.89 -2.47 7.58
C TRP A 72 15.84 -1.09 8.25
N LYS A 73 16.99 -0.65 8.75
CA LYS A 73 17.19 0.70 9.26
C LYS A 73 17.00 1.75 8.17
N ARG A 74 16.69 2.98 8.57
CA ARG A 74 16.34 4.07 7.64
C ARG A 74 17.53 4.55 6.79
N ASP A 75 18.76 4.25 7.21
CA ASP A 75 19.96 4.59 6.47
C ASP A 75 20.12 3.80 5.16
N VAL A 76 19.65 2.56 5.11
CA VAL A 76 19.59 1.76 3.87
C VAL A 76 18.77 2.49 2.80
N TYR A 77 17.62 3.05 3.19
CA TYR A 77 16.73 3.76 2.28
C TYR A 77 17.29 5.14 1.88
N GLY A 78 17.99 5.83 2.79
CA GLY A 78 18.71 7.06 2.45
C GLY A 78 19.82 6.83 1.42
N LYS A 79 20.64 5.79 1.61
CA LYS A 79 21.69 5.40 0.65
C LYS A 79 21.09 5.00 -0.70
N LEU A 80 19.93 4.33 -0.71
CA LEU A 80 19.21 4.01 -1.94
C LEU A 80 18.75 5.28 -2.65
N LEU A 81 18.17 6.25 -1.93
CA LEU A 81 17.76 7.53 -2.49
C LEU A 81 18.93 8.27 -3.14
N GLU A 82 20.07 8.35 -2.45
CA GLU A 82 21.26 9.00 -3.00
C GLU A 82 21.67 8.41 -4.35
N LYS A 83 21.68 7.08 -4.45
CA LYS A 83 22.02 6.38 -5.69
C LYS A 83 21.02 6.64 -6.81
N VAL A 84 19.72 6.47 -6.55
CA VAL A 84 18.71 6.61 -7.63
C VAL A 84 18.61 8.04 -8.14
N PHE A 85 18.79 9.05 -7.28
CA PHE A 85 18.84 10.44 -7.72
C PHE A 85 20.15 10.78 -8.43
N ALA A 86 21.29 10.23 -7.99
CA ALA A 86 22.56 10.34 -8.72
C ALA A 86 22.47 9.74 -10.13
N ASP A 87 21.70 8.66 -10.30
CA ASP A 87 21.43 8.02 -11.59
C ASP A 87 20.37 8.76 -12.44
N GLY A 88 19.84 9.89 -11.96
CA GLY A 88 18.97 10.79 -12.72
C GLY A 88 17.47 10.56 -12.55
N ALA A 89 17.04 9.84 -11.51
CA ALA A 89 15.62 9.74 -11.18
C ALA A 89 15.02 11.13 -10.92
N LYS A 90 13.84 11.41 -11.49
CA LYS A 90 13.12 12.68 -11.27
C LYS A 90 12.27 12.63 -10.00
N VAL A 91 11.76 11.46 -9.66
CA VAL A 91 10.90 11.17 -8.52
C VAL A 91 11.21 9.76 -8.03
N ALA A 92 11.21 9.55 -6.71
CA ALA A 92 11.29 8.23 -6.09
C ALA A 92 10.02 7.95 -5.28
N ALA A 93 9.51 6.72 -5.31
CA ALA A 93 8.35 6.31 -4.53
C ALA A 93 8.66 5.02 -3.75
N PHE A 94 8.33 5.01 -2.46
CA PHE A 94 8.50 3.84 -1.59
C PHE A 94 7.16 3.15 -1.35
N ASP A 95 7.06 1.88 -1.72
CA ASP A 95 6.02 0.96 -1.24
C ASP A 95 6.51 0.23 0.02
N VAL A 96 6.98 1.01 0.99
CA VAL A 96 7.43 0.54 2.30
C VAL A 96 6.90 1.53 3.33
N SER A 97 6.30 1.03 4.41
CA SER A 97 5.79 1.89 5.48
C SER A 97 6.79 2.05 6.60
N PHE A 98 7.03 3.29 7.00
CA PHE A 98 7.94 3.64 8.09
C PHE A 98 7.17 3.94 9.39
N THR A 99 6.36 2.99 9.88
CA THR A 99 5.38 3.24 10.96
C THR A 99 5.95 3.24 12.37
N GLU A 100 7.09 2.58 12.58
CA GLU A 100 7.72 2.45 13.90
C GLU A 100 8.93 3.38 14.03
N ALA A 101 9.19 3.91 15.23
CA ALA A 101 10.38 4.73 15.46
C ALA A 101 11.64 3.88 15.27
N GLY A 102 12.61 4.40 14.50
CA GLY A 102 13.91 3.75 14.33
C GLY A 102 14.92 4.25 15.35
N ASP A 103 16.20 4.05 15.07
CA ASP A 103 17.27 4.75 15.78
C ASP A 103 17.38 6.21 15.30
N ASP A 104 17.68 7.12 16.22
CA ASP A 104 17.69 8.56 15.94
C ASP A 104 18.67 8.95 14.82
N GLU A 105 19.81 8.24 14.70
CA GLU A 105 20.83 8.52 13.71
C GLU A 105 20.34 8.17 12.30
N SER A 106 19.81 6.95 12.09
CA SER A 106 19.30 6.52 10.79
C SER A 106 18.05 7.28 10.39
N ASP A 107 17.17 7.60 11.34
CA ASP A 107 15.98 8.40 11.11
C ASP A 107 16.35 9.85 10.70
N SER A 108 17.34 10.45 11.37
CA SER A 108 17.84 11.79 11.03
C SER A 108 18.51 11.82 9.65
N TYR A 109 19.30 10.79 9.34
CA TYR A 109 19.94 10.68 8.02
C TYR A 109 18.89 10.57 6.91
N PHE A 110 17.93 9.66 7.02
CA PHE A 110 16.87 9.53 6.02
C PHE A 110 16.02 10.81 5.91
N THR A 111 15.72 11.46 7.03
CA THR A 111 15.07 12.78 7.04
C THR A 111 15.82 13.78 6.17
N SER A 112 17.14 13.88 6.37
CA SER A 112 17.98 14.82 5.63
C SER A 112 17.99 14.53 4.14
N THR A 113 18.03 13.24 3.76
CA THR A 113 17.97 12.80 2.36
C THR A 113 16.63 13.16 1.71
N LEU A 114 15.51 12.93 2.41
CA LEU A 114 14.17 13.28 1.93
C LEU A 114 14.04 14.79 1.70
N LEU A 115 14.52 15.61 2.64
CA LEU A 115 14.50 17.08 2.54
C LEU A 115 15.41 17.59 1.41
N MET A 116 16.58 16.98 1.24
CA MET A 116 17.55 17.36 0.21
C MET A 116 16.99 17.16 -1.20
N TYR A 117 16.33 16.03 -1.45
CA TYR A 117 15.83 15.71 -2.80
C TYR A 117 14.44 16.26 -3.09
N GLY A 118 13.56 16.36 -2.08
CA GLY A 118 12.22 16.98 -2.18
C GLY A 118 11.20 16.25 -3.07
N ASN A 119 11.63 15.38 -3.97
CA ASN A 119 10.81 14.66 -4.94
C ASN A 119 10.62 13.18 -4.55
N VAL A 120 10.25 12.92 -3.30
CA VAL A 120 10.07 11.57 -2.77
C VAL A 120 8.64 11.37 -2.26
N VAL A 121 8.01 10.27 -2.68
CA VAL A 121 6.68 9.85 -2.25
C VAL A 121 6.80 8.66 -1.30
N LEU A 122 6.27 8.80 -0.09
CA LEU A 122 6.24 7.73 0.91
C LEU A 122 4.86 7.06 0.92
N GLY A 123 4.84 5.76 0.68
CA GLY A 123 3.69 4.90 0.89
C GLY A 123 3.34 4.83 2.38
N THR A 124 2.05 4.69 2.67
CA THR A 124 1.58 4.35 4.00
C THR A 124 0.30 3.56 3.92
N TYR A 125 0.00 2.81 4.97
CA TYR A 125 -1.21 2.02 5.08
C TYR A 125 -2.37 2.82 5.69
N LEU A 126 -3.57 2.47 5.22
CA LEU A 126 -4.83 2.92 5.78
C LEU A 126 -5.34 1.85 6.73
N ILE A 127 -5.49 2.16 8.01
CA ILE A 127 -6.20 1.30 8.94
C ILE A 127 -7.69 1.57 8.77
N ASN A 128 -8.39 0.60 8.21
CA ASN A 128 -9.84 0.67 8.02
C ASN A 128 -10.63 -0.16 9.05
N ASP A 129 -9.92 -0.94 9.87
CA ASP A 129 -10.52 -1.86 10.83
C ASP A 129 -10.28 -1.44 12.29
N LYS A 130 -11.37 -1.41 13.07
CA LYS A 130 -11.34 -1.00 14.47
C LYS A 130 -10.56 -2.00 15.34
N SER A 131 -10.57 -3.29 15.00
CA SER A 131 -9.83 -4.29 15.78
C SER A 131 -8.33 -4.14 15.59
N THR A 132 -7.88 -3.85 14.37
CA THR A 132 -6.47 -3.50 14.07
C THR A 132 -6.04 -2.22 14.76
N TYR A 133 -6.88 -1.19 14.79
CA TYR A 133 -6.58 0.02 15.56
C TYR A 133 -6.40 -0.29 17.06
N MET A 134 -7.28 -1.12 17.62
CA MET A 134 -7.25 -1.52 19.02
C MET A 134 -6.11 -2.48 19.37
N SER A 135 -5.48 -3.15 18.40
CA SER A 135 -4.33 -4.03 18.65
C SER A 135 -3.01 -3.28 18.87
N TYR A 136 -2.93 -2.00 18.48
CA TYR A 136 -1.72 -1.21 18.71
C TYR A 136 -1.48 -0.92 20.20
N ASP A 137 -0.24 -0.55 20.56
CA ASP A 137 0.04 -0.06 21.91
C ASP A 137 -0.71 1.26 22.17
N LYS A 138 -1.06 1.52 23.44
CA LYS A 138 -1.81 2.72 23.84
C LYS A 138 -1.06 4.00 23.46
N ARG A 139 0.26 4.04 23.63
CA ARG A 139 1.08 5.21 23.29
C ARG A 139 0.98 5.52 21.80
N LEU A 140 1.02 4.49 20.94
CA LEU A 140 0.93 4.67 19.49
C LEU A 140 -0.45 5.19 19.08
N ARG A 141 -1.52 4.66 19.68
CA ARG A 141 -2.88 5.15 19.45
C ARG A 141 -3.04 6.64 19.83
N ASP A 142 -2.54 7.03 21.00
CA ASP A 142 -2.63 8.41 21.47
C ASP A 142 -1.90 9.38 20.51
N VAL A 143 -0.71 8.99 20.03
CA VAL A 143 0.03 9.76 19.01
C VAL A 143 -0.74 9.85 17.69
N MET A 144 -1.41 8.78 17.25
CA MET A 144 -2.19 8.77 16.01
C MET A 144 -3.44 9.64 16.10
N GLU A 145 -4.09 9.72 17.26
CA GLU A 145 -5.25 10.58 17.50
C GLU A 145 -4.87 12.07 17.60
N GLU A 146 -3.69 12.39 18.12
CA GLU A 146 -3.16 13.77 18.17
C GLU A 146 -2.68 14.27 16.79
N ASN A 147 -2.18 13.38 15.93
CA ASN A 147 -1.56 13.72 14.66
C ASN A 147 -2.56 13.86 13.49
N THR A 148 -3.69 14.55 13.74
CA THR A 148 -4.80 14.77 12.78
C THR A 148 -4.57 15.91 11.78
N SER A 149 -3.37 16.49 11.74
CA SER A 149 -3.09 17.76 11.08
C SER A 149 -2.58 17.65 9.63
N TYR A 150 -3.41 18.19 8.73
CA TYR A 150 -3.16 18.79 7.40
C TYR A 150 -2.68 17.89 6.25
N ILE A 151 -3.64 17.64 5.36
CA ILE A 151 -3.46 17.15 4.00
C ILE A 151 -3.41 18.38 3.09
N ASP A 152 -2.22 18.86 2.72
CA ASP A 152 -2.11 19.78 1.58
C ASP A 152 -1.91 19.04 0.25
N TYR A 153 -1.48 17.76 0.27
CA TYR A 153 -1.20 16.99 -0.95
C TYR A 153 -1.54 15.48 -0.86
N ALA A 154 -2.67 15.09 -0.26
CA ALA A 154 -3.18 13.73 -0.51
C ALA A 154 -3.96 13.75 -1.82
N TYR A 155 -3.44 13.05 -2.83
CA TYR A 155 -4.23 12.68 -3.99
C TYR A 155 -5.38 11.79 -3.53
N ARG A 156 -6.59 12.33 -3.57
CA ARG A 156 -7.83 11.58 -3.40
C ARG A 156 -7.96 10.63 -4.59
N MET A 157 -7.86 9.33 -4.35
CA MET A 157 -8.23 8.33 -5.36
C MET A 157 -9.77 8.36 -5.54
N ASP A 158 -10.25 8.92 -6.64
CA ASP A 158 -11.68 9.13 -6.90
C ASP A 158 -12.48 7.86 -7.29
N ASN A 159 -11.88 6.66 -7.16
CA ASN A 159 -12.47 5.42 -7.65
C ASN A 159 -12.69 4.32 -6.58
N PHE A 160 -12.95 4.69 -5.33
CA PHE A 160 -13.45 3.75 -4.30
C PHE A 160 -14.96 3.41 -4.45
N LYS A 161 -15.52 3.54 -5.66
CA LYS A 161 -16.97 3.45 -5.92
C LYS A 161 -17.59 2.08 -5.68
N ALA A 162 -16.79 1.01 -5.57
CA ALA A 162 -17.31 -0.35 -5.42
C ALA A 162 -17.53 -0.79 -3.95
N LEU A 163 -16.94 -0.11 -2.96
CA LEU A 163 -16.91 -0.58 -1.56
C LEU A 163 -17.75 0.25 -0.58
N GLY A 164 -18.35 1.35 -1.04
CA GLY A 164 -19.03 2.35 -0.17
C GLY A 164 -20.51 2.11 0.14
N LEU A 165 -21.14 1.03 -0.35
CA LEU A 165 -22.59 0.88 -0.24
C LEU A 165 -23.09 0.30 1.09
N LEU A 166 -22.24 -0.33 1.92
CA LEU A 166 -22.71 -1.11 3.07
C LEU A 166 -21.99 -0.89 4.41
N ASN A 167 -20.99 0.00 4.52
CA ASN A 167 -20.42 0.32 5.83
C ASN A 167 -19.82 1.73 5.88
N PRO A 168 -20.20 2.57 6.87
CA PRO A 168 -19.48 3.80 7.16
C PRO A 168 -18.16 3.45 7.83
N PHE A 169 -17.11 3.19 7.05
CA PHE A 169 -15.79 2.94 7.62
C PHE A 169 -15.07 4.25 7.95
N ARG A 170 -14.39 4.28 9.10
CA ARG A 170 -13.42 5.33 9.44
C ARG A 170 -12.04 4.86 9.01
N VAL A 171 -11.41 5.66 8.16
CA VAL A 171 -10.05 5.43 7.68
C VAL A 171 -9.08 6.21 8.57
N TYR A 172 -8.14 5.51 9.21
CA TYR A 172 -7.04 6.13 9.95
C TYR A 172 -5.75 5.96 9.14
N LYS A 173 -5.13 7.07 8.71
CA LYS A 173 -3.83 7.05 8.01
C LYS A 173 -2.73 7.03 9.05
N ILE A 174 -1.88 6.01 9.06
CA ILE A 174 -0.70 5.98 9.95
C ILE A 174 0.36 6.91 9.34
N ARG A 175 0.84 7.90 10.09
CA ARG A 175 2.09 8.59 9.75
C ARG A 175 3.24 7.90 10.50
N PRO A 176 4.45 7.86 9.91
CA PRO A 176 5.67 7.70 10.68
C PRO A 176 5.65 8.69 11.85
N VAL A 177 6.05 8.25 13.04
CA VAL A 177 6.37 9.16 14.15
C VAL A 177 7.55 9.99 13.68
N TYR A 178 7.32 11.25 13.36
CA TYR A 178 8.36 12.20 12.99
C TYR A 178 8.30 13.37 13.97
N GLU A 179 9.25 13.38 14.93
CA GLU A 179 9.48 14.50 15.83
C GLU A 179 10.32 15.67 15.28
N PRO A 180 11.01 15.66 14.11
CA PRO A 180 11.86 16.80 13.76
C PRO A 180 11.11 18.06 13.30
N PHE A 181 9.80 18.18 13.59
CA PHE A 181 9.02 19.41 13.41
C PHE A 181 8.57 20.08 14.72
N ALA A 182 8.96 19.56 15.90
CA ALA A 182 8.54 20.11 17.19
C ALA A 182 9.66 20.81 18.00
N THR A 183 10.95 20.53 17.78
CA THR A 183 12.01 21.12 18.63
C THR A 183 13.37 21.22 17.93
N SER A 184 13.53 22.20 17.03
CA SER A 184 14.84 22.83 16.75
C SER A 184 14.74 24.19 16.02
N ALA A 185 13.61 24.89 16.14
CA ALA A 185 13.51 26.32 15.77
C ALA A 185 13.87 27.27 16.93
N TYR A 186 14.38 26.74 18.06
CA TYR A 186 14.94 27.53 19.16
C TYR A 186 16.16 26.83 19.76
N SER A 187 17.30 26.97 19.09
CA SER A 187 18.60 27.30 19.69
C SER A 187 19.57 27.70 18.59
#